data_AF-E3Q7B8-F1
#
_entry.id   AF-E3Q7B8-F1
#
_cell.length_a   1.000
_cell.length_b   1.000
_cell.length_c   1.000
_cell.angle_alpha   90.00
_cell.angle_beta   90.00
_cell.angle_gamma   90.00
#
_symmetry.space_group_name_H-M   'P 1'
#
loop_
_entity.id
_entity.type
_entity.pdbx_description
1 polymer ?
#
loop_
_entity_poly.entity_id
_entity_poly.type
_entity_poly.pdbx_seq_one_letter_code
_entity_poly.pdbx_strand_id
1 'polypeptide(L)'
;MRPLTLIGGLSAVAVASAGVMAYDIGEEMRMGWKMGLLPRQDSQNLQPFDGNLGGVKAPAITKSSNSERPFEVDGDTFPDFATAANRACDNQKNKCADVANNGSQKFSVSECDKQSNECKAAISTATQQSFSDAVFVASDGDFDIFCDP
;
A
#
# COMPACT_ATOMS: atom_id res chain seq x y z
N MET A 1 -3.75 71.41 -45.42
CA MET A 1 -2.71 72.14 -44.66
C MET A 1 -2.14 71.19 -43.61
N ARG A 2 -0.82 70.97 -43.66
CA ARG A 2 0.06 70.41 -42.60
C ARG A 2 -0.01 71.30 -41.32
N PRO A 3 0.54 70.98 -40.12
CA PRO A 3 1.27 69.76 -39.67
C PRO A 3 1.08 69.42 -38.14
N LEU A 4 1.84 68.41 -37.64
CA LEU A 4 2.61 68.37 -36.36
C LEU A 4 1.85 68.49 -34.99
N THR A 5 2.20 67.89 -33.84
CA THR A 5 3.44 67.30 -33.27
C THR A 5 3.13 66.70 -31.87
N LEU A 6 3.82 65.59 -31.51
CA LEU A 6 4.61 65.34 -30.28
C LEU A 6 4.01 65.07 -28.86
N ILE A 7 4.70 64.11 -28.21
CA ILE A 7 4.92 63.86 -26.76
C ILE A 7 3.74 63.19 -26.05
N GLY A 8 3.86 62.05 -25.38
CA GLY A 8 4.99 61.41 -24.72
C GLY A 8 4.50 60.98 -23.34
N GLY A 9 4.70 59.72 -22.96
CA GLY A 9 4.27 59.24 -21.65
C GLY A 9 4.39 57.72 -21.53
N LEU A 10 5.58 57.25 -21.18
CA LEU A 10 5.75 55.92 -20.62
C LEU A 10 4.91 55.83 -19.34
N SER A 11 3.95 54.91 -19.29
CA SER A 11 3.42 54.39 -18.04
C SER A 11 3.82 52.93 -17.96
N ALA A 12 4.86 52.67 -17.17
CA ALA A 12 5.20 51.33 -16.74
C ALA A 12 4.05 50.83 -15.84
N VAL A 13 3.24 49.91 -16.35
CA VAL A 13 2.31 49.15 -15.52
C VAL A 13 3.16 48.13 -14.76
N ALA A 14 3.40 48.41 -13.48
CA ALA A 14 3.94 47.43 -12.55
C ALA A 14 2.87 46.36 -12.34
N VAL A 15 3.01 45.22 -13.02
CA VAL A 15 2.25 44.01 -12.71
C VAL A 15 2.82 43.45 -11.42
N ALA A 16 2.13 43.71 -10.31
CA ALA A 16 2.31 42.92 -9.10
C ALA A 16 1.73 41.53 -9.36
N SER A 17 2.55 40.62 -9.92
CA SER A 17 2.23 39.20 -9.90
C SER A 17 2.36 38.74 -8.45
N ALA A 18 1.23 38.49 -7.79
CA ALA A 18 1.20 37.69 -6.58
C ALA A 18 1.92 36.38 -6.90
N GLY A 19 3.01 36.11 -6.18
CA GLY A 19 3.78 34.90 -6.34
C GLY A 19 2.88 33.69 -6.14
N VAL A 20 2.64 32.95 -7.21
CA VAL A 20 2.32 31.53 -7.06
C VAL A 20 3.61 30.90 -6.57
N MET A 21 3.68 30.63 -5.28
CA MET A 21 4.73 29.80 -4.71
C MET A 21 4.56 28.43 -5.37
N ALA A 22 5.40 28.14 -6.37
CA ALA A 22 5.61 26.77 -6.80
C ALA A 22 6.23 26.07 -5.59
N TYR A 23 5.38 25.44 -4.77
CA TYR A 23 5.82 24.53 -3.73
C TYR A 23 6.53 23.38 -4.42
N ASP A 24 7.85 23.40 -4.32
CA ASP A 24 8.73 22.30 -4.69
C ASP A 24 8.37 21.11 -3.79
N ILE A 25 7.64 20.15 -4.36
CA ILE A 25 7.07 18.98 -3.67
C ILE A 25 8.18 18.04 -3.14
N GLY A 26 9.46 18.33 -3.43
CA GLY A 26 10.61 17.58 -2.92
C GLY A 26 10.99 17.91 -1.48
N GLU A 27 10.76 19.15 -1.02
CA GLU A 27 11.22 19.61 0.30
C GLU A 27 10.31 19.10 1.44
N GLU A 28 9.00 18.95 1.20
CA GLU A 28 8.02 18.49 2.19
C GLU A 28 8.19 17.00 2.56
N MET A 29 8.58 16.15 1.60
CA MET A 29 8.87 14.73 1.86
C MET A 29 10.12 14.55 2.74
N ARG A 30 11.07 15.49 2.69
CA ARG A 30 12.29 15.46 3.50
C ARG A 30 12.09 16.04 4.91
N MET A 31 11.09 16.90 5.09
CA MET A 31 10.74 17.45 6.42
C MET A 31 9.90 16.48 7.27
N GLY A 32 9.15 15.56 6.65
CA GLY A 32 8.46 14.48 7.35
C GLY A 32 9.40 13.52 8.09
N TRP A 33 10.58 13.24 7.52
CA TRP A 33 11.59 12.38 8.15
C TRP A 33 12.26 13.06 9.37
N LYS A 34 12.33 14.39 9.38
CA LYS A 34 12.95 15.18 10.46
C LYS A 34 12.06 15.34 11.70
N MET A 35 10.76 15.08 11.57
CA MET A 35 9.75 15.22 12.63
C MET A 35 9.04 13.90 12.96
N GLY A 36 9.71 12.76 12.77
CA GLY A 36 9.32 11.47 13.36
C GLY A 36 7.96 10.88 12.94
N LEU A 37 7.26 11.50 11.99
CA LEU A 37 6.02 10.98 11.44
C LEU A 37 6.35 10.00 10.31
N LEU A 38 6.82 8.82 10.71
CA LEU A 38 6.77 7.65 9.82
C LEU A 38 5.28 7.35 9.55
N PRO A 39 4.88 7.08 8.30
CA PRO A 39 3.54 6.57 8.04
C PRO A 39 3.36 5.33 8.90
N ARG A 40 2.37 5.36 9.80
CA ARG A 40 1.94 4.18 10.55
C ARG A 40 1.45 3.21 9.48
N GLN A 41 2.29 2.28 9.04
CA GLN A 41 1.85 1.20 8.19
C GLN A 41 0.92 0.36 9.04
N ASP A 42 -0.37 0.73 8.99
CA ASP A 42 -1.48 -0.12 9.36
C ASP A 42 -1.52 -1.26 8.33
N SER A 43 -0.53 -2.16 8.38
CA SER A 43 -0.53 -3.40 7.60
C SER A 43 -1.51 -4.37 8.25
N GLN A 44 -2.79 -3.98 8.24
CA GLN A 44 -3.92 -4.79 8.69
C GLN A 44 -4.10 -6.05 7.82
N ASN A 45 -3.65 -6.00 6.56
CA ASN A 45 -3.76 -7.09 5.63
C ASN A 45 -2.44 -7.31 4.86
N LEU A 46 -1.86 -8.49 5.02
CA LEU A 46 -0.66 -8.90 4.28
C LEU A 46 -0.95 -9.65 2.98
N GLN A 47 -2.21 -9.80 2.56
CA GLN A 47 -2.57 -10.46 1.31
C GLN A 47 -2.14 -9.62 0.09
N PRO A 48 -1.16 -10.08 -0.73
CA PRO A 48 -0.67 -9.31 -1.88
C PRO A 48 -1.54 -9.45 -3.14
N PHE A 49 -2.46 -10.41 -3.18
CA PHE A 49 -3.23 -10.71 -4.37
C PHE A 49 -4.61 -10.02 -4.39
N ASP A 50 -4.85 -9.19 -5.40
CA ASP A 50 -6.07 -8.40 -5.53
C ASP A 50 -7.14 -8.98 -6.47
N GLY A 51 -6.78 -10.01 -7.23
CA GLY A 51 -7.66 -10.62 -8.22
C GLY A 51 -8.97 -11.13 -7.59
N ASN A 52 -10.06 -10.99 -8.32
CA ASN A 52 -11.41 -11.22 -7.81
C ASN A 52 -12.40 -11.80 -8.83
N LEU A 53 -12.04 -12.88 -9.54
CA LEU A 53 -12.96 -13.59 -10.44
C LEU A 53 -14.26 -13.94 -9.69
N GLY A 54 -15.39 -13.69 -10.33
CA GLY A 54 -16.71 -13.89 -9.69
C GLY A 54 -16.98 -12.98 -8.48
N GLY A 55 -16.21 -11.90 -8.30
CA GLY A 55 -16.30 -11.03 -7.13
C GLY A 55 -15.63 -11.59 -5.87
N VAL A 56 -14.92 -12.72 -5.98
CA VAL A 56 -14.32 -13.41 -4.83
C VAL A 56 -12.87 -13.00 -4.63
N LYS A 57 -12.62 -12.17 -3.61
CA LYS A 57 -11.27 -11.78 -3.18
C LYS A 57 -10.66 -12.83 -2.24
N ALA A 58 -9.33 -12.90 -2.24
CA ALA A 58 -8.63 -13.65 -1.22
C ALA A 58 -8.88 -13.04 0.17
N PRO A 59 -9.10 -13.85 1.22
CA PRO A 59 -9.26 -13.33 2.57
C PRO A 59 -8.03 -12.55 3.03
N ALA A 60 -8.27 -11.61 3.93
CA ALA A 60 -7.19 -10.85 4.54
C ALA A 60 -6.31 -11.76 5.41
N ILE A 61 -5.02 -11.45 5.44
CA ILE A 61 -4.06 -12.05 6.36
C ILE A 61 -3.82 -11.01 7.46
N THR A 62 -4.44 -11.21 8.61
CA THR A 62 -4.45 -10.27 9.74
C THR A 62 -3.58 -10.77 10.89
N LYS A 63 -3.29 -9.87 11.85
CA LYS A 63 -2.55 -10.25 13.06
C LYS A 63 -3.48 -10.97 14.04
N SER A 64 -3.10 -12.18 14.39
CA SER A 64 -3.73 -13.01 15.44
C SER A 64 -3.41 -12.49 16.84
N SER A 65 -4.20 -12.92 17.83
CA SER A 65 -3.91 -12.70 19.26
C SER A 65 -2.93 -13.72 19.85
N ASN A 66 -2.63 -14.81 19.14
CA ASN A 66 -1.68 -15.84 19.55
C ASN A 66 -0.28 -15.54 18.98
N SER A 67 0.69 -15.28 19.87
CA SER A 67 2.08 -15.00 19.50
C SER A 67 2.81 -16.16 18.82
N GLU A 68 2.44 -17.41 19.09
CA GLU A 68 3.00 -18.61 18.43
C GLU A 68 2.41 -18.82 17.02
N ARG A 69 1.24 -18.23 16.75
CA ARG A 69 0.54 -18.30 15.47
C ARG A 69 0.05 -16.91 15.07
N PRO A 70 0.97 -16.00 14.70
CA PRO A 70 0.69 -14.57 14.59
C PRO A 70 -0.13 -14.19 13.36
N PHE A 71 -0.32 -15.08 12.39
CA PHE A 71 -1.11 -14.82 11.18
C PHE A 71 -2.51 -15.43 11.34
N GLU A 72 -3.56 -14.71 10.93
CA GLU A 72 -4.94 -15.19 10.92
C GLU A 72 -5.56 -15.00 9.54
N VAL A 73 -6.34 -16.00 9.10
CA VAL A 73 -7.05 -16.02 7.82
C VAL A 73 -8.41 -16.69 8.04
N ASP A 74 -9.51 -15.96 7.86
CA ASP A 74 -10.88 -16.47 8.05
C ASP A 74 -11.08 -17.20 9.42
N GLY A 75 -10.37 -16.76 10.47
CA GLY A 75 -10.42 -17.35 11.83
C GLY A 75 -9.46 -18.52 12.08
N ASP A 76 -8.80 -19.05 11.05
CA ASP A 76 -7.69 -20.00 11.21
C ASP A 76 -6.39 -19.23 11.48
N THR A 77 -5.57 -19.70 12.44
CA THR A 77 -4.27 -19.07 12.76
C THR A 77 -3.09 -19.84 12.18
N PHE A 78 -1.95 -19.20 11.93
CA PHE A 78 -0.79 -19.83 11.28
C PHE A 78 0.53 -19.32 11.88
N PRO A 79 1.56 -20.19 11.97
CA PRO A 79 2.86 -19.82 12.49
C PRO A 79 3.67 -18.95 11.52
N ASP A 80 3.44 -19.06 10.21
CA ASP A 80 4.19 -18.36 9.18
C ASP A 80 3.29 -17.77 8.08
N PHE A 81 3.80 -16.71 7.42
CA PHE A 81 3.09 -15.99 6.38
C PHE A 81 2.81 -16.86 5.16
N ALA A 82 3.75 -17.72 4.73
CA ALA A 82 3.58 -18.49 3.51
C ALA A 82 2.42 -19.49 3.65
N THR A 83 2.32 -20.17 4.80
CA THR A 83 1.20 -21.08 5.10
C THR A 83 -0.13 -20.31 5.15
N ALA A 84 -0.16 -19.16 5.83
CA ALA A 84 -1.35 -18.31 5.91
C ALA A 84 -1.80 -17.81 4.52
N ALA A 85 -0.86 -17.32 3.71
CA ALA A 85 -1.14 -16.79 2.39
C ALA A 85 -1.62 -17.89 1.42
N ASN A 86 -1.03 -19.09 1.49
CA ASN A 86 -1.52 -20.24 0.73
C ASN A 86 -2.95 -20.60 1.13
N ARG A 87 -3.25 -20.64 2.44
CA ARG A 87 -4.61 -20.86 2.95
C ARG A 87 -5.59 -19.83 2.40
N ALA A 88 -5.20 -18.56 2.36
CA ALA A 88 -6.04 -17.49 1.81
C ALA A 88 -6.34 -17.70 0.32
N CYS A 89 -5.35 -18.08 -0.49
CA CYS A 89 -5.56 -18.42 -1.91
C CYS A 89 -6.44 -19.66 -2.09
N ASP A 90 -6.33 -20.66 -1.23
CA ASP A 90 -7.18 -21.86 -1.29
C ASP A 90 -8.63 -21.54 -0.89
N ASN A 91 -8.83 -20.71 0.15
CA ASN A 91 -10.14 -20.22 0.56
C ASN A 91 -10.81 -19.41 -0.56
N GLN A 92 -10.03 -18.58 -1.25
CA GLN A 92 -10.51 -17.84 -2.42
C GLN A 92 -10.98 -18.80 -3.52
N LYS A 93 -10.15 -19.78 -3.89
CA LYS A 93 -10.48 -20.75 -4.92
C LYS A 93 -11.79 -21.48 -4.60
N ASN A 94 -11.97 -21.94 -3.37
CA ASN A 94 -13.17 -22.64 -2.95
C ASN A 94 -14.42 -21.74 -3.10
N LYS A 95 -14.37 -20.52 -2.59
CA LYS A 95 -15.46 -19.53 -2.75
C LYS A 95 -15.71 -19.20 -4.23
N CYS A 96 -14.66 -19.10 -5.05
CA CYS A 96 -14.77 -18.86 -6.49
C CYS A 96 -15.44 -20.05 -7.20
N ALA A 97 -15.06 -21.27 -6.85
CA ALA A 97 -15.66 -22.49 -7.39
C ALA A 97 -17.13 -22.62 -6.99
N ASP A 98 -17.49 -22.21 -5.76
CA ASP A 98 -18.89 -22.16 -5.33
C ASP A 98 -19.70 -21.17 -6.19
N VAL A 99 -19.14 -20.01 -6.54
CA VAL A 99 -19.77 -19.05 -7.45
C VAL A 99 -19.83 -19.59 -8.88
N ALA A 100 -18.80 -20.29 -9.37
CA ALA A 100 -18.82 -20.92 -10.70
C ALA A 100 -19.90 -22.01 -10.81
N ASN A 101 -20.08 -22.80 -9.75
CA ASN A 101 -21.01 -23.92 -9.73
C ASN A 101 -22.45 -23.50 -9.45
N ASN A 102 -22.66 -22.49 -8.59
CA ASN A 102 -23.99 -22.13 -8.09
C ASN A 102 -24.43 -20.71 -8.48
N GLY A 103 -23.53 -19.88 -8.99
CA GLY A 103 -23.79 -18.49 -9.34
C GLY A 103 -24.41 -18.31 -10.72
N SER A 104 -24.87 -17.09 -11.00
CA SER A 104 -25.44 -16.71 -12.30
C SER A 104 -24.38 -16.28 -13.33
N GLN A 105 -23.13 -16.14 -12.89
CA GLN A 105 -22.02 -15.69 -13.73
C GLN A 105 -21.48 -16.86 -14.58
N LYS A 106 -20.98 -16.54 -15.78
CA LYS A 106 -20.48 -17.56 -16.72
C LYS A 106 -18.96 -17.59 -16.75
N PHE A 107 -18.39 -18.28 -15.78
CA PHE A 107 -16.98 -18.69 -15.77
C PHE A 107 -16.88 -20.11 -15.19
N SER A 108 -15.78 -20.77 -15.45
CA SER A 108 -15.52 -22.16 -15.08
C SER A 108 -14.66 -22.27 -13.81
N VAL A 109 -14.75 -23.41 -13.13
CA VAL A 109 -13.85 -23.73 -12.00
C VAL A 109 -12.38 -23.70 -12.44
N SER A 110 -12.08 -24.03 -13.70
CA SER A 110 -10.72 -23.95 -14.24
C SER A 110 -10.16 -22.52 -14.25
N GLU A 111 -11.01 -21.50 -14.36
CA GLU A 111 -10.58 -20.10 -14.25
C GLU A 111 -10.29 -19.72 -12.78
N CYS A 112 -11.01 -20.30 -11.81
CA CYS A 112 -10.67 -20.20 -10.40
C CYS A 112 -9.32 -20.87 -10.09
N ASP A 113 -9.02 -22.01 -10.72
CA ASP A 113 -7.71 -22.66 -10.59
C ASP A 113 -6.58 -21.78 -11.12
N LYS A 114 -6.79 -21.15 -12.29
CA LYS A 114 -5.84 -20.19 -12.85
C LYS A 114 -5.61 -19.01 -11.88
N GLN A 115 -6.69 -18.45 -11.34
CA GLN A 115 -6.61 -17.37 -10.38
C GLN A 115 -5.90 -17.78 -9.08
N SER A 116 -6.11 -19.01 -8.60
CA SER A 116 -5.40 -19.55 -7.42
C SER A 116 -3.89 -19.65 -7.68
N ASN A 117 -3.48 -20.05 -8.89
CA ASN A 117 -2.07 -20.08 -9.26
C ASN A 117 -1.45 -18.67 -9.32
N GLU A 118 -2.18 -17.69 -9.85
CA GLU A 118 -1.77 -16.28 -9.85
C GLU A 118 -1.65 -15.74 -8.42
N CYS A 119 -2.61 -16.09 -7.55
CA CYS A 119 -2.57 -15.76 -6.12
C CYS A 119 -1.32 -16.32 -5.46
N LYS A 120 -1.03 -17.61 -5.66
CA LYS A 120 0.18 -18.26 -5.11
C LYS A 120 1.47 -17.70 -5.69
N ALA A 121 1.48 -17.30 -6.96
CA ALA A 121 2.63 -16.63 -7.57
C ALA A 121 2.90 -15.25 -6.93
N ALA A 122 1.84 -14.49 -6.60
CA ALA A 122 1.96 -13.19 -5.95
C ALA A 122 2.57 -13.29 -4.53
N ILE A 123 2.31 -14.39 -3.81
CA ILE A 123 2.92 -14.67 -2.48
C ILE A 123 4.46 -14.65 -2.57
N SER A 124 5.03 -15.26 -3.61
CA SER A 124 6.49 -15.34 -3.81
C SER A 124 7.14 -13.97 -4.03
N THR A 125 6.36 -12.97 -4.42
CA THR A 125 6.83 -11.59 -4.68
C THR A 125 6.40 -10.61 -3.57
N ALA A 126 5.77 -11.10 -2.50
CA ALA A 126 5.26 -10.26 -1.43
C ALA A 126 6.42 -9.54 -0.69
N THR A 127 6.35 -8.22 -0.61
CA THR A 127 7.38 -7.39 0.06
C THR A 127 7.16 -7.25 1.56
N GLN A 128 5.94 -7.53 2.05
CA GLN A 128 5.59 -7.52 3.46
C GLN A 128 5.09 -8.91 3.85
N GLN A 129 5.85 -9.59 4.71
CA GLN A 129 5.54 -10.95 5.20
C GLN A 129 5.44 -11.00 6.73
N SER A 130 5.52 -9.84 7.39
CA SER A 130 5.44 -9.72 8.84
C SER A 130 4.65 -8.48 9.21
N PHE A 131 4.00 -8.54 10.37
CA PHE A 131 3.38 -7.35 10.97
C PHE A 131 4.49 -6.56 11.65
N SER A 132 4.78 -5.37 11.14
CA SER A 132 5.62 -4.42 11.86
C SER A 132 4.84 -3.94 13.08
N ASP A 133 5.19 -4.47 14.25
CA ASP A 133 4.83 -3.78 15.48
C ASP A 133 5.45 -2.39 15.42
N ALA A 134 4.66 -1.37 15.76
CA ALA A 134 5.17 -0.04 16.02
C ALA A 134 6.08 -0.13 17.26
N VAL A 135 7.30 -0.65 17.08
CA VAL A 135 8.40 -0.41 17.99
C VAL A 135 8.64 1.09 17.86
N PHE A 136 8.11 1.83 18.83
CA PHE A 136 8.57 3.18 19.09
C PHE A 136 10.05 3.05 19.41
N VAL A 137 10.91 3.22 18.41
CA VAL A 137 12.30 3.59 18.63
C VAL A 137 12.22 5.02 19.13
N ALA A 138 11.97 5.16 20.44
CA ALA A 138 12.26 6.39 21.12
C ALA A 138 13.74 6.64 20.84
N SER A 139 14.02 7.73 20.13
CA SER A 139 15.37 8.19 19.88
C SER A 139 15.93 8.75 21.18
N ASP A 140 16.18 7.89 22.15
CA ASP A 140 17.15 8.12 23.20
C ASP A 140 18.41 7.42 22.72
N GLY A 141 19.41 8.23 22.34
CA GLY A 141 20.58 7.81 21.58
C GLY A 141 21.50 6.86 22.35
N ASP A 142 21.11 5.60 22.41
CA ASP A 142 21.90 4.51 22.97
C ASP A 142 22.28 3.55 21.83
N PHE A 143 23.46 3.77 21.26
CA PHE A 143 24.14 2.84 20.38
C PHE A 143 24.95 1.85 21.24
N ASP A 144 24.31 1.09 22.12
CA ASP A 144 24.92 -0.13 22.68
C ASP A 144 24.76 -1.29 21.69
N ILE A 145 25.33 -1.08 20.49
CA ILE A 145 25.71 -2.14 19.56
C ILE A 145 27.14 -2.61 19.89
N PHE A 146 27.46 -2.65 21.18
CA PHE A 146 28.59 -3.41 21.71
C PHE A 146 28.16 -4.86 21.89
N CYS A 147 28.17 -5.59 20.79
CA CYS A 147 28.31 -7.05 20.82
C CYS A 147 29.49 -7.43 19.93
N ASP A 148 30.69 -7.08 20.39
CA ASP A 148 31.96 -7.71 20.03
C ASP A 148 32.31 -8.70 21.16
N PRO A 149 32.52 -9.98 20.82
CA PRO A 149 33.60 -10.73 21.45
C PRO A 149 34.68 -11.20 20.46
#